data_AF-A0A938K1K2-F1
#
_entry.id   AF-A0A938K1K2-F1
#
_cell.length_a   1.000
_cell.length_b   1.000
_cell.length_c   1.000
_cell.angle_alpha   90.00
_cell.angle_beta   90.00
_cell.angle_gamma   90.00
#
_symmetry.space_group_name_H-M   'P 1'
#
loop_
_entity.id
_entity.type
_entity.pdbx_description
1 polymer ?
#
loop_
_entity_poly.entity_id
_entity_poly.type
_entity_poly.pdbx_seq_one_letter_code
_entity_poly.pdbx_strand_id
1 'polypeptide(L)'
;MNPRDSRQERLKKLARKIDALAEKDTLLIRQTRDMAELRRRAALELHALCVRFIQSLNQLVTGPPIELDPAAYWPESFQDSGVNLLQINVRGRVLQIEFQATEQILSTENFRVPYTLEGVVRCFNQRLLDQNLVEEQLLFYCVEKDSGHWRFFDARTYRSGPLDQDYLVSVMELVV
;
A
#
# COMPACT_ATOMS: atom_id res chain seq x y z
N MET A 1 25.22 52.67 21.20
CA MET A 1 24.30 51.70 20.59
C MET A 1 23.15 51.47 21.56
N ASN A 2 21.92 51.88 21.20
CA ASN A 2 20.82 52.04 22.15
C ASN A 2 20.18 50.67 22.51
N PRO A 3 20.01 50.31 23.80
CA PRO A 3 19.50 48.99 24.21
C PRO A 3 18.07 48.66 23.73
N ARG A 4 17.28 49.68 23.36
CA ARG A 4 15.93 49.51 22.83
C ARG A 4 15.91 49.01 21.37
N ASP A 5 16.86 49.46 20.56
CA ASP A 5 16.99 49.04 19.15
C ASP A 5 17.41 47.56 19.05
N SER A 6 18.28 47.11 19.96
CA SER A 6 18.70 45.70 20.02
C SER A 6 17.58 44.76 20.47
N ARG A 7 16.70 45.20 21.39
CA ARG A 7 15.51 44.43 21.80
C ARG A 7 14.48 44.35 20.67
N GLN A 8 14.25 45.44 19.95
CA GLN A 8 13.30 45.46 18.84
C GLN A 8 13.77 44.61 17.65
N GLU A 9 15.07 44.63 17.33
CA GLU A 9 15.66 43.72 16.34
C GLU A 9 15.58 42.25 16.76
N ARG A 10 15.80 41.94 18.04
CA ARG A 10 15.60 40.59 18.58
C ARG A 10 14.13 40.14 18.47
N LEU A 11 13.18 41.03 18.74
CA LEU A 11 11.73 40.76 18.58
C LEU A 11 11.37 40.48 17.12
N LYS A 12 11.85 41.31 16.17
CA LYS A 12 11.63 41.09 14.73
C LYS A 12 12.22 39.75 14.27
N LYS A 13 13.42 39.40 14.72
CA LYS A 13 14.04 38.09 14.42
C LYS A 13 13.25 36.92 15.01
N LEU A 14 12.70 37.08 16.21
CA LEU A 14 11.87 36.06 16.84
C LEU A 14 10.55 35.87 16.08
N ALA A 15 9.86 36.95 15.71
CA ALA A 15 8.63 36.90 14.91
C ALA A 15 8.85 36.12 13.60
N ARG A 16 9.90 36.46 12.83
CA ARG A 16 10.24 35.74 11.59
C ARG A 16 10.51 34.25 11.79
N LYS A 17 11.11 33.87 12.92
CA LYS A 17 11.35 32.44 13.24
C LYS A 17 10.06 31.71 13.58
N ILE A 18 9.13 32.38 14.26
CA ILE A 18 7.80 31.83 14.58
C ILE A 18 7.00 31.66 13.29
N ASP A 19 6.99 32.66 12.42
CA ASP A 19 6.28 32.60 11.12
C ASP A 19 6.83 31.46 10.25
N ALA A 20 8.16 31.34 10.13
CA ALA A 20 8.79 30.26 9.38
C ALA A 20 8.51 28.86 9.97
N LEU A 21 8.38 28.76 11.30
CA LEU A 21 8.01 27.51 11.96
C LEU A 21 6.55 27.14 11.65
N ALA A 22 5.63 28.11 11.75
CA ALA A 22 4.22 27.89 11.43
C ALA A 22 3.99 27.50 9.95
N GLU A 23 4.75 28.10 9.03
CA GLU A 23 4.71 27.73 7.61
C GLU A 23 5.20 26.30 7.39
N LYS A 24 6.31 25.92 8.03
CA LYS A 24 6.84 24.54 7.98
C LYS A 24 5.85 23.53 8.56
N ASP A 25 5.24 23.84 9.69
CA ASP A 25 4.26 22.95 10.33
C ASP A 25 3.02 22.77 9.43
N THR A 26 2.56 23.84 8.79
CA THR A 26 1.43 23.79 7.85
C THR A 26 1.75 22.92 6.64
N LEU A 27 2.97 23.04 6.09
CA LEU A 27 3.41 22.19 4.97
C LEU A 27 3.45 20.71 5.38
N LEU A 28 4.00 20.39 6.55
CA LEU A 28 4.07 19.03 7.06
C LEU A 28 2.68 18.43 7.28
N ILE A 29 1.75 19.19 7.89
CA ILE A 29 0.36 18.76 8.09
C ILE A 29 -0.29 18.43 6.74
N ARG A 30 -0.09 19.28 5.73
CA ARG A 30 -0.63 19.06 4.39
C ARG A 30 -0.05 17.80 3.75
N GLN A 31 1.27 17.63 3.79
CA GLN A 31 1.94 16.45 3.23
C GLN A 31 1.49 15.15 3.90
N THR A 32 1.36 15.13 5.23
CA THR A 32 0.85 13.97 5.97
C THR A 32 -0.58 13.63 5.55
N ARG A 33 -1.44 14.64 5.38
CA ARG A 33 -2.81 14.45 4.93
C ARG A 33 -2.89 13.92 3.50
N ASP A 34 -2.16 14.53 2.57
CA ASP A 34 -2.12 14.13 1.16
C ASP A 34 -1.63 12.67 1.05
N MET A 35 -0.65 12.29 1.86
CA MET A 35 -0.14 10.92 1.95
C MET A 35 -1.19 9.94 2.47
N ALA A 36 -1.87 10.28 3.56
CA ALA A 36 -2.92 9.43 4.14
C ALA A 36 -4.11 9.25 3.18
N GLU A 37 -4.44 10.27 2.39
CA GLU A 37 -5.47 10.19 1.35
C GLU A 37 -5.01 9.30 0.17
N LEU A 38 -3.74 9.41 -0.24
CA LEU A 38 -3.15 8.55 -1.28
C LEU A 38 -3.17 7.08 -0.87
N ARG A 39 -2.75 6.76 0.36
CA ARG A 39 -2.73 5.38 0.89
C ARG A 39 -4.13 4.75 0.96
N ARG A 40 -5.12 5.52 1.42
CA ARG A 40 -6.52 5.08 1.46
C ARG A 40 -7.05 4.78 0.06
N ARG A 41 -6.72 5.63 -0.91
CA ARG A 41 -7.09 5.41 -2.32
C ARG A 41 -6.41 4.16 -2.88
N ALA A 42 -5.13 3.97 -2.63
CA ALA A 42 -4.38 2.79 -3.04
C ALA A 42 -4.98 1.49 -2.49
N ALA A 43 -5.36 1.47 -1.20
CA ALA A 43 -6.00 0.32 -0.57
C ALA A 43 -7.36 -0.01 -1.23
N LEU A 44 -8.17 1.02 -1.51
CA LEU A 44 -9.42 0.87 -2.25
C LEU A 44 -9.23 0.36 -3.68
N GLU A 45 -8.22 0.86 -4.39
CA GLU A 45 -7.88 0.41 -5.74
C GLU A 45 -7.54 -1.08 -5.76
N LEU A 46 -6.75 -1.53 -4.77
CA LEU A 46 -6.38 -2.94 -4.61
C LEU A 46 -7.60 -3.82 -4.31
N HIS A 47 -8.44 -3.42 -3.35
CA HIS A 47 -9.68 -4.15 -3.05
C HIS A 47 -10.60 -4.22 -4.27
N ALA A 48 -10.81 -3.10 -4.95
CA ALA A 48 -11.66 -3.03 -6.13
C ALA A 48 -11.14 -3.91 -7.28
N LEU A 49 -9.81 -4.02 -7.44
CA LEU A 49 -9.21 -4.97 -8.39
C LEU A 49 -9.56 -6.42 -8.02
N CYS A 50 -9.40 -6.80 -6.76
CA CYS A 50 -9.75 -8.15 -6.28
C CYS A 50 -11.25 -8.44 -6.49
N VAL A 51 -12.13 -7.49 -6.19
CA VAL A 51 -13.58 -7.62 -6.43
C VAL A 51 -13.88 -7.88 -7.91
N ARG A 52 -13.34 -7.06 -8.81
CA ARG A 52 -13.57 -7.22 -10.26
C ARG A 52 -13.05 -8.58 -10.76
N PHE A 53 -11.90 -9.00 -10.27
CA PHE A 53 -11.30 -10.28 -10.62
C PHE A 53 -12.18 -11.45 -10.16
N ILE A 54 -12.62 -11.46 -8.91
CA ILE A 54 -13.49 -12.51 -8.35
C ILE A 54 -14.85 -12.54 -9.05
N GLN A 55 -15.43 -11.37 -9.34
CA GLN A 55 -16.67 -11.28 -10.11
C GLN A 55 -16.51 -11.94 -11.49
N SER A 56 -15.38 -11.70 -12.17
CA SER A 56 -15.09 -12.30 -13.47
C SER A 56 -14.96 -13.83 -13.37
N LEU A 57 -14.28 -14.33 -12.33
CA LEU A 57 -14.15 -15.78 -12.11
C LEU A 57 -15.48 -16.45 -11.74
N ASN A 58 -16.27 -15.84 -10.86
CA ASN A 58 -17.55 -16.40 -10.42
C ASN A 58 -18.60 -16.48 -11.53
N GLN A 59 -18.45 -15.73 -12.62
CA GLN A 59 -19.27 -15.91 -13.82
C GLN A 59 -18.93 -17.19 -14.60
N LEU A 60 -17.73 -17.75 -14.39
CA LEU A 60 -17.21 -18.90 -15.13
C LEU A 60 -17.20 -20.19 -14.29
N VAL A 61 -17.13 -20.08 -12.97
CA VAL A 61 -17.10 -21.24 -12.06
C VAL A 61 -18.49 -21.80 -11.83
N THR A 62 -18.64 -23.13 -11.94
CA THR A 62 -19.91 -23.84 -11.69
C THR A 62 -20.08 -24.35 -10.26
N GLY A 63 -19.02 -24.30 -9.46
CA GLY A 63 -19.03 -24.70 -8.04
C GLY A 63 -19.43 -23.57 -7.09
N PRO A 64 -19.16 -23.74 -5.78
CA PRO A 64 -19.37 -22.67 -4.79
C PRO A 64 -18.62 -21.39 -5.19
N PRO A 65 -19.19 -20.21 -4.89
CA PRO A 65 -18.57 -18.94 -5.24
C PRO A 65 -17.23 -18.77 -4.53
N ILE A 66 -16.31 -18.11 -5.21
CA ILE A 66 -15.07 -17.59 -4.66
C ILE A 66 -15.41 -16.33 -3.87
N GLU A 67 -14.90 -16.22 -2.65
CA GLU A 67 -15.21 -15.12 -1.73
C GLU A 67 -13.98 -14.25 -1.46
N LEU A 68 -14.22 -12.94 -1.34
CA LEU A 68 -13.24 -11.95 -0.87
C LEU A 68 -13.56 -11.60 0.58
N ASP A 69 -12.54 -11.63 1.44
CA ASP A 69 -12.62 -11.10 2.79
C ASP A 69 -11.64 -9.92 2.95
N PRO A 70 -12.09 -8.74 3.44
CA PRO A 70 -13.49 -8.38 3.66
C PRO A 70 -14.25 -8.20 2.34
N ALA A 71 -15.55 -8.53 2.33
CA ALA A 71 -16.39 -8.41 1.14
C ALA A 71 -16.59 -6.95 0.67
N ALA A 72 -16.54 -5.99 1.61
CA ALA A 72 -16.58 -4.56 1.35
C ALA A 72 -15.41 -3.88 2.05
N TYR A 73 -14.85 -2.86 1.40
CA TYR A 73 -13.71 -2.10 1.92
C TYR A 73 -13.95 -0.61 1.67
N TRP A 74 -13.80 0.19 2.71
CA TRP A 74 -14.03 1.64 2.69
C TRP A 74 -12.70 2.37 2.96
N PRO A 75 -12.55 3.65 2.56
CA PRO A 75 -11.34 4.42 2.89
C PRO A 75 -10.99 4.36 4.39
N GLU A 76 -11.99 4.32 5.26
CA GLU A 76 -11.87 4.29 6.71
C GLU A 76 -11.47 2.91 7.25
N SER A 77 -11.59 1.85 6.44
CA SER A 77 -11.14 0.49 6.79
C SER A 77 -9.61 0.36 6.77
N PHE A 78 -8.92 1.27 6.09
CA PHE A 78 -7.48 1.27 6.02
C PHE A 78 -6.83 1.61 7.37
N GLN A 79 -5.90 0.78 7.80
CA GLN A 79 -5.10 0.97 8.99
C GLN A 79 -3.75 1.59 8.61
N ASP A 80 -3.54 2.87 8.93
CA ASP A 80 -2.29 3.59 8.62
C ASP A 80 -1.12 3.10 9.49
N SER A 81 -1.39 2.70 10.74
CA SER A 81 -0.38 2.23 11.70
C SER A 81 -0.37 0.72 11.89
N GLY A 82 -0.94 -0.04 10.95
CA GLY A 82 -1.15 -1.48 11.09
C GLY A 82 -1.15 -2.22 9.76
N VAL A 83 -1.28 -3.53 9.88
CA VAL A 83 -1.35 -4.44 8.73
C VAL A 83 -2.79 -4.46 8.21
N ASN A 84 -2.93 -4.30 6.90
CA ASN A 84 -4.16 -4.46 6.15
C ASN A 84 -4.14 -5.80 5.45
N LEU A 85 -5.28 -6.49 5.45
CA LEU A 85 -5.41 -7.86 4.98
C LEU A 85 -6.60 -7.99 4.04
N LEU A 86 -6.35 -8.56 2.86
CA LEU A 86 -7.37 -9.06 1.94
C LEU A 86 -7.13 -10.56 1.70
N GLN A 87 -8.19 -11.36 1.65
CA GLN A 87 -8.09 -12.80 1.41
C GLN A 87 -9.09 -13.25 0.35
N ILE A 88 -8.61 -14.01 -0.62
CA ILE A 88 -9.45 -14.71 -1.59
C ILE A 88 -9.50 -16.18 -1.19
N ASN A 89 -10.70 -16.65 -0.86
CA ASN A 89 -10.93 -18.02 -0.40
C ASN A 89 -11.51 -18.87 -1.52
N VAL A 90 -10.83 -19.98 -1.84
CA VAL A 90 -11.27 -20.94 -2.87
C VAL A 90 -11.16 -22.36 -2.35
N ARG A 91 -12.29 -22.98 -2.01
CA ARG A 91 -12.38 -24.41 -1.63
C ARG A 91 -11.34 -24.83 -0.56
N GLY A 92 -11.19 -24.03 0.49
CA GLY A 92 -10.23 -24.29 1.57
C GLY A 92 -8.79 -23.88 1.28
N ARG A 93 -8.55 -23.18 0.18
CA ARG A 93 -7.26 -22.58 -0.19
C ARG A 93 -7.36 -21.07 -0.14
N VAL A 94 -6.24 -20.40 0.12
CA VAL A 94 -6.24 -18.97 0.41
C VAL A 94 -5.17 -18.28 -0.43
N LEU A 95 -5.57 -17.26 -1.18
CA LEU A 95 -4.66 -16.21 -1.63
C LEU A 95 -4.76 -15.07 -0.62
N GLN A 96 -3.66 -14.76 0.05
CA GLN A 96 -3.59 -13.68 1.02
C GLN A 96 -2.82 -12.51 0.44
N ILE A 97 -3.37 -11.31 0.59
CA ILE A 97 -2.70 -10.05 0.25
C ILE A 97 -2.59 -9.23 1.53
N GLU A 98 -1.37 -9.07 2.00
CA GLU A 98 -1.03 -8.28 3.17
C GLU A 98 -0.34 -7.00 2.73
N PHE A 99 -0.69 -5.86 3.32
CA PHE A 99 -0.01 -4.59 3.03
C PHE A 99 -0.09 -3.61 4.20
N GLN A 100 0.90 -2.73 4.29
CA GLN A 100 1.01 -1.75 5.36
C GLN A 100 1.59 -0.44 4.83
N ALA A 101 1.35 0.64 5.57
CA ALA A 101 1.97 1.92 5.29
C ALA A 101 3.44 1.93 5.72
N THR A 102 4.25 2.64 4.94
CA THR A 102 5.60 3.03 5.33
C THR A 102 5.56 4.30 6.18
N GLU A 103 6.54 4.54 7.05
CA GLU A 103 6.59 5.79 7.82
C GLU A 103 6.79 7.03 6.92
N GLN A 104 7.53 6.85 5.82
CA GLN A 104 7.86 7.87 4.83
C GLN A 104 7.96 7.23 3.45
N ILE A 105 8.03 8.01 2.37
CA ILE A 105 8.31 7.44 1.06
C ILE A 105 9.69 6.75 1.08
N LEU A 106 9.72 5.47 0.72
CA LEU A 106 10.94 4.66 0.70
C LEU A 106 11.36 4.32 -0.72
N SER A 107 12.66 4.04 -0.87
CA SER A 107 13.27 3.41 -2.04
C SER A 107 14.48 2.65 -1.52
N THR A 108 14.52 1.34 -1.76
CA THR A 108 15.56 0.45 -1.22
C THR A 108 16.54 0.03 -2.30
N GLU A 109 17.66 -0.59 -1.92
CA GLU A 109 18.61 -1.12 -2.91
C GLU A 109 17.98 -2.23 -3.77
N ASN A 110 17.11 -3.04 -3.15
CA ASN A 110 16.41 -4.16 -3.78
C ASN A 110 15.21 -3.70 -4.62
N PHE A 111 14.60 -2.55 -4.28
CA PHE A 111 13.49 -1.97 -5.04
C PHE A 111 13.62 -0.43 -5.08
N ARG A 112 14.12 0.08 -6.21
CA ARG A 112 14.54 1.47 -6.38
C ARG A 112 13.45 2.44 -6.84
N VAL A 113 12.21 1.97 -6.91
CA VAL A 113 11.07 2.82 -7.26
C VAL A 113 10.49 3.38 -5.98
N PRO A 114 10.28 4.70 -5.84
CA PRO A 114 9.69 5.28 -4.64
C PRO A 114 8.30 4.71 -4.35
N TYR A 115 8.04 4.30 -3.11
CA TYR A 115 6.76 3.70 -2.69
C TYR A 115 6.32 4.18 -1.31
N THR A 116 5.01 4.08 -1.03
CA THR A 116 4.45 4.44 0.28
C THR A 116 3.66 3.33 0.98
N LEU A 117 3.24 2.30 0.23
CA LEU A 117 2.74 1.05 0.80
C LEU A 117 3.67 -0.08 0.35
N GLU A 118 3.87 -1.03 1.24
CA GLU A 118 4.54 -2.29 0.95
C GLU A 118 3.71 -3.45 1.46
N GLY A 119 3.90 -4.62 0.87
CA GLY A 119 3.09 -5.78 1.16
C GLY A 119 3.61 -7.04 0.52
N VAL A 120 2.80 -8.09 0.59
CA VAL A 120 3.13 -9.40 0.07
C VAL A 120 1.86 -10.17 -0.29
N VAL A 121 1.94 -10.91 -1.39
CA VAL A 121 0.95 -11.92 -1.77
C VAL A 121 1.49 -13.28 -1.37
N ARG A 122 0.67 -14.05 -0.64
CA ARG A 122 0.98 -15.42 -0.21
C ARG A 122 -0.07 -16.40 -0.71
N CYS A 123 0.40 -17.55 -1.18
CA CYS A 123 -0.47 -18.65 -1.61
C CYS A 123 -0.45 -19.77 -0.57
N PHE A 124 -1.62 -20.14 -0.04
CA PHE A 124 -1.78 -21.25 0.90
C PHE A 124 -2.66 -22.34 0.28
N ASN A 125 -2.05 -23.50 0.05
CA ASN A 125 -2.76 -24.73 -0.30
C ASN A 125 -2.06 -25.94 0.36
N GLN A 126 -2.78 -27.05 0.51
CA GLN A 126 -2.27 -28.24 1.20
C GLN A 126 -0.94 -28.74 0.61
N ARG A 127 -0.81 -28.73 -0.72
CA ARG A 127 0.41 -29.19 -1.41
C ARG A 127 1.64 -28.36 -1.01
N LEU A 128 1.51 -27.03 -0.96
CA LEU A 128 2.59 -26.12 -0.56
C LEU A 128 2.91 -26.26 0.93
N LEU A 129 1.87 -26.37 1.77
CA LEU A 129 2.03 -26.57 3.21
C LEU A 129 2.73 -27.90 3.54
N ASP A 130 2.37 -28.99 2.87
CA ASP A 130 3.00 -30.31 3.06
C ASP A 130 4.50 -30.28 2.66
N GLN A 131 4.89 -29.33 1.79
CA GLN A 131 6.28 -29.10 1.38
C GLN A 131 7.00 -28.05 2.25
N ASN A 132 6.33 -27.49 3.27
CA ASN A 132 6.79 -26.33 4.04
C ASN A 132 7.19 -25.13 3.16
N LEU A 133 6.48 -24.94 2.04
CA LEU A 133 6.67 -23.83 1.12
C LEU A 133 5.53 -22.84 1.25
N VAL A 134 5.88 -21.55 1.27
CA VAL A 134 4.93 -20.45 1.07
C VAL A 134 5.49 -19.64 -0.10
N GLU A 135 4.74 -19.61 -1.21
CA GLU A 135 5.12 -18.77 -2.35
C GLU A 135 4.74 -17.33 -2.03
N GLU A 136 5.74 -16.45 -2.05
CA GLU A 136 5.63 -15.05 -1.67
C GLU A 136 6.08 -14.14 -2.80
N GLN A 137 5.28 -13.12 -3.11
CA GLN A 137 5.67 -12.04 -4.01
C GLN A 137 5.42 -10.70 -3.34
N LEU A 138 6.41 -9.80 -3.38
CA LEU A 138 6.33 -8.50 -2.72
C LEU A 138 5.41 -7.57 -3.51
N LEU A 139 4.72 -6.68 -2.81
CA LEU A 139 3.88 -5.64 -3.39
C LEU A 139 4.36 -4.26 -2.96
N PHE A 140 4.27 -3.30 -3.87
CA PHE A 140 4.61 -1.90 -3.60
C PHE A 140 3.60 -0.97 -4.26
N TYR A 141 3.04 -0.03 -3.51
CA TYR A 141 2.32 1.09 -4.10
C TYR A 141 3.29 2.21 -4.39
N CYS A 142 3.68 2.30 -5.66
CA CYS A 142 4.69 3.22 -6.16
C CYS A 142 4.09 4.62 -6.33
N VAL A 143 4.84 5.63 -5.92
CA VAL A 143 4.44 7.04 -5.97
C VAL A 143 5.09 7.71 -7.17
N GLU A 144 4.27 8.32 -8.01
CA GLU A 144 4.67 9.25 -9.06
C GLU A 144 4.10 10.65 -8.73
N LYS A 145 4.52 11.69 -9.46
CA LYS A 145 4.26 13.10 -9.07
C LYS A 145 2.81 13.39 -8.64
N ASP A 146 1.83 12.90 -9.40
CA ASP A 146 0.40 13.20 -9.19
C ASP A 146 -0.46 11.92 -9.04
N SER A 147 0.15 10.73 -9.05
CA SER A 147 -0.55 9.44 -9.05
C SER A 147 0.31 8.34 -8.44
N GLY A 148 -0.29 7.17 -8.22
CA GLY A 148 0.45 5.98 -7.86
C GLY A 148 -0.10 4.75 -8.55
N HIS A 149 0.63 3.65 -8.44
CA HIS A 149 0.20 2.37 -8.98
C HIS A 149 0.78 1.21 -8.18
N TRP A 150 0.03 0.12 -8.10
CA TRP A 150 0.51 -1.11 -7.50
C TRP A 150 1.45 -1.87 -8.44
N ARG A 151 2.56 -2.35 -7.88
CA ARG A 151 3.50 -3.24 -8.55
C ARG A 151 3.72 -4.49 -7.72
N PHE A 152 3.90 -5.62 -8.38
CA PHE A 152 4.50 -6.79 -7.75
C PHE A 152 6.01 -6.82 -8.01
N PHE A 153 6.72 -7.53 -7.15
CA PHE A 153 8.13 -7.85 -7.30
C PHE A 153 8.39 -9.26 -6.78
N ASP A 154 8.84 -10.13 -7.68
CA ASP A 154 9.31 -11.47 -7.35
C ASP A 154 10.82 -11.44 -7.12
N ALA A 155 11.23 -11.56 -5.85
CA ALA A 155 12.64 -11.55 -5.46
C ALA A 155 13.44 -12.76 -5.96
N ARG A 156 12.78 -13.86 -6.34
CA ARG A 156 13.43 -15.08 -6.83
C ARG A 156 13.84 -14.92 -8.30
N THR A 157 12.96 -14.32 -9.09
CA THR A 157 13.18 -14.13 -10.54
C THR A 157 13.61 -12.71 -10.91
N TYR A 158 13.65 -11.79 -9.94
CA TYR A 158 13.88 -10.36 -10.13
C TYR A 158 12.90 -9.73 -11.14
N ARG A 159 11.69 -10.30 -11.25
CA ARG A 159 10.64 -9.79 -12.13
C ARG A 159 9.76 -8.81 -11.38
N SER A 160 9.34 -7.77 -12.07
CA SER A 160 8.36 -6.81 -11.57
C SER A 160 7.42 -6.43 -12.68
N GLY A 161 6.16 -6.21 -12.33
CA GLY A 161 5.12 -5.76 -13.23
C GLY A 161 4.00 -5.04 -12.50
N PRO A 162 3.01 -4.53 -13.24
CA PRO A 162 1.80 -4.01 -12.64
C PRO A 162 1.06 -5.10 -11.86
N LEU A 163 0.39 -4.71 -10.79
CA LEU A 163 -0.57 -5.57 -10.11
C LEU A 163 -1.93 -5.39 -10.80
N ASP A 164 -2.25 -6.31 -11.71
CA ASP A 164 -3.46 -6.30 -12.53
C ASP A 164 -4.19 -7.66 -12.50
N GLN A 165 -5.18 -7.85 -13.38
CA GLN A 165 -5.91 -9.12 -13.45
C GLN A 165 -5.04 -10.27 -13.96
N ASP A 166 -4.11 -10.03 -14.89
CA ASP A 166 -3.23 -11.08 -15.42
C ASP A 166 -2.26 -11.57 -14.35
N TYR A 167 -1.77 -10.66 -13.52
CA TYR A 167 -1.05 -11.01 -12.30
C TYR A 167 -1.90 -11.86 -11.35
N LEU A 168 -3.14 -11.44 -11.07
CA LEU A 168 -4.06 -12.19 -10.19
C LEU A 168 -4.39 -13.59 -10.74
N VAL A 169 -4.55 -13.75 -12.06
CA VAL A 169 -4.68 -15.08 -12.70
C VAL A 169 -3.45 -15.92 -12.38
N SER A 170 -2.25 -15.38 -12.64
CA SER A 170 -0.99 -16.10 -12.47
C SER A 170 -0.77 -16.60 -11.03
N VAL A 171 -1.09 -15.79 -10.01
CA VAL A 171 -0.97 -16.22 -8.61
C VAL A 171 -2.09 -17.16 -8.18
N MET A 172 -3.29 -17.03 -8.74
CA MET A 172 -4.39 -17.96 -8.45
C MET A 172 -4.14 -19.35 -9.02
N GLU A 173 -3.45 -19.47 -10.17
CA GLU A 173 -3.00 -20.76 -10.71
C GLU A 173 -2.05 -21.50 -9.76
N LEU A 174 -1.30 -20.77 -8.91
CA LEU A 174 -0.48 -21.37 -7.86
C LEU A 174 -1.30 -21.87 -6.67
N VAL A 175 -2.47 -21.27 -6.43
CA VAL A 175 -3.39 -21.63 -5.35
C VAL A 175 -4.20 -22.88 -5.71
N VAL A 176 -4.74 -22.96 -6.94
CA VAL A 176 -5.69 -24.01 -7.39
C VAL A 176 -5.07 -25.32 -7.87
#